data_AF-A0A7S2V9V9-F1
#
_entry.id   AF-A0A7S2V9V9-F1
#
_cell.length_a   1.000
_cell.length_b   1.000
_cell.length_c   1.000
_cell.angle_alpha   90.00
_cell.angle_beta   90.00
_cell.angle_gamma   90.00
#
_symmetry.space_group_name_H-M   'P 1'
#
loop_
_entity.id
_entity.type
_entity.pdbx_description
1 polymer ?
#
loop_
_entity_poly.entity_id
_entity_poly.type
_entity_poly.pdbx_seq_one_letter_code
_entity_poly.pdbx_strand_id
1 'polypeptide(L)'
;MGGSASVVVERELLKPVDGSDLNAAADAVAEVKRMRKLLHEMRAVEEHSVANIDDCKAEKLCGKRFNEKKFYEFTNTEDKISWVDLSTKVAAKLVPGNGKVPLGTYMNPQMPLDDEGTNWGNTNVPPTKLQQQVDVLLQGRWAAPRLIGTRDEIDPVHRDLLLRQIGCPPFRAVSWRTLEKLGRFPNFDEGESKTLPQIMVEMGERECTAPPHPPSATPFGRPPPAKVPQGFWPFFDAQCADVPRLQLYMVSHRWLRSGADPAHPDDEAGSKARMLAEFGKALAADVLGLEAYFWIDYSCLNWTDRTRGMIALPLYISMCTAGLIALNHAEYASRGWCRLEEAVYCALAPTPQIKNLPPIPPEAPTSAREKEQGETSATVANKRVLTNPLEGEFSVEADRQTAQKLMETAEKLWGHNWLKKNFDETKLQSSSSLQYGQTEVFLV
;
A
#
# COMPACT_ATOMS: atom_id res chain seq x y z
N MET A 1 7.42 -38.78 53.57
CA MET A 1 6.31 -37.99 52.98
C MET A 1 6.95 -36.93 52.09
N GLY A 2 6.73 -36.79 50.78
CA GLY A 2 5.94 -37.53 49.81
C GLY A 2 6.79 -37.80 48.55
N GLY A 3 6.43 -38.87 47.85
CA GLY A 3 7.20 -39.47 46.77
C GLY A 3 6.92 -38.89 45.39
N SER A 4 7.94 -39.07 44.55
CA SER A 4 7.95 -38.98 43.09
C SER A 4 6.85 -39.84 42.46
N ALA A 5 6.09 -39.28 41.52
CA ALA A 5 5.18 -40.00 40.64
C ALA A 5 5.78 -40.11 39.23
N SER A 6 6.02 -41.35 38.85
CA SER A 6 6.49 -41.86 37.57
C SER A 6 5.28 -42.30 36.73
N VAL A 7 5.33 -42.03 35.41
CA VAL A 7 4.84 -42.87 34.30
C VAL A 7 3.36 -43.29 34.31
N VAL A 8 2.54 -42.75 33.40
CA VAL A 8 1.59 -43.49 32.52
C VAL A 8 1.26 -42.61 31.29
N VAL A 9 1.05 -43.27 30.13
CA VAL A 9 0.43 -42.82 28.86
C VAL A 9 1.40 -42.43 27.73
N GLU A 10 2.09 -43.44 27.20
CA GLU A 10 2.48 -43.50 25.78
C GLU A 10 1.79 -44.72 25.17
N ARG A 11 0.71 -44.48 24.40
CA ARG A 11 0.16 -45.33 23.32
C ARG A 11 -1.30 -44.93 23.06
N GLU A 12 -1.51 -44.02 22.13
CA GLU A 12 -2.63 -44.04 21.20
C GLU A 12 -2.35 -43.04 20.07
N LEU A 13 -2.84 -43.34 18.86
CA LEU A 13 -2.70 -42.60 17.58
C LEU A 13 -1.57 -43.04 16.63
N LEU A 14 -1.63 -44.31 16.23
CA LEU A 14 -1.38 -44.67 14.83
C LEU A 14 -2.61 -45.44 14.33
N LYS A 15 -3.56 -44.72 13.73
CA LYS A 15 -4.56 -45.35 12.87
C LYS A 15 -3.92 -45.53 11.48
N PRO A 16 -4.06 -46.69 10.83
CA PRO A 16 -3.60 -46.86 9.46
C PRO A 16 -4.38 -45.91 8.54
N VAL A 17 -3.65 -45.14 7.74
CA VAL A 17 -4.21 -44.29 6.68
C VAL A 17 -4.77 -45.21 5.59
N ASP A 18 -5.98 -44.91 5.13
CA ASP A 18 -6.68 -45.67 4.09
C ASP A 18 -5.90 -45.61 2.76
N GLY A 19 -5.84 -46.72 2.03
CA GLY A 19 -4.98 -46.86 0.84
C GLY A 19 -5.37 -45.96 -0.34
N SER A 20 -6.56 -45.35 -0.28
CA SER A 20 -7.08 -44.39 -1.26
C SER A 20 -6.36 -43.03 -1.22
N ASP A 21 -5.87 -42.60 -0.06
CA ASP A 21 -5.16 -41.32 0.10
C ASP A 21 -3.73 -41.36 -0.48
N LEU A 22 -3.12 -42.55 -0.56
CA LEU A 22 -1.78 -42.72 -1.11
C LEU A 22 -1.75 -42.51 -2.63
N ASN A 23 -2.81 -42.87 -3.34
CA ASN A 23 -2.91 -42.65 -4.78
C ASN A 23 -3.14 -41.17 -5.11
N ALA A 24 -4.01 -40.49 -4.36
CA ALA A 24 -4.22 -39.05 -4.50
C ALA A 24 -2.94 -38.25 -4.20
N ALA A 25 -2.16 -38.67 -3.20
CA ALA A 25 -0.86 -38.08 -2.90
C ALA A 25 0.17 -38.34 -4.03
N ALA A 26 0.20 -39.53 -4.61
CA ALA A 26 1.07 -39.86 -5.73
C ALA A 26 0.75 -39.03 -6.98
N ASP A 27 -0.53 -38.85 -7.29
CA ASP A 27 -1.00 -38.04 -8.42
C ASP A 27 -0.67 -36.55 -8.22
N ALA A 28 -0.83 -36.04 -6.99
CA ALA A 28 -0.44 -34.67 -6.65
C ALA A 28 1.08 -34.46 -6.80
N VAL A 29 1.90 -35.43 -6.38
CA VAL A 29 3.36 -35.38 -6.54
C VAL A 29 3.76 -35.45 -8.02
N ALA A 30 3.07 -36.26 -8.82
CA ALA A 30 3.30 -36.34 -10.26
C ALA A 30 3.00 -35.02 -10.97
N GLU A 31 1.89 -34.35 -10.61
CA GLU A 31 1.51 -33.07 -11.21
C GLU A 31 2.45 -31.93 -10.79
N VAL A 32 2.95 -31.92 -9.54
CA VAL A 32 3.98 -30.97 -9.10
C VAL A 32 5.29 -31.17 -9.87
N LYS A 33 5.70 -32.42 -10.13
CA LYS A 33 6.88 -32.71 -10.95
C LYS A 33 6.69 -32.24 -12.40
N ARG A 34 5.50 -32.41 -12.97
CA ARG A 34 5.14 -31.93 -14.30
C ARG A 34 5.20 -30.40 -14.39
N MET A 35 4.61 -29.69 -13.41
CA MET A 35 4.64 -28.22 -13.35
C MET A 35 6.06 -27.67 -13.21
N ARG A 36 6.91 -28.30 -12.39
CA ARG A 36 8.34 -27.92 -12.27
C ARG A 36 9.10 -28.08 -13.57
N LYS A 37 8.84 -29.16 -14.32
CA LYS A 37 9.45 -29.41 -15.62
C LYS A 37 9.07 -28.32 -16.62
N LEU A 38 7.78 -27.98 -16.71
CA LEU A 38 7.26 -26.88 -17.55
C LEU A 38 7.89 -25.54 -17.19
N LEU A 39 8.01 -25.23 -15.90
CA LEU A 39 8.63 -23.98 -15.46
C LEU A 39 10.13 -23.91 -15.83
N HIS A 40 10.83 -25.03 -15.78
CA HIS A 40 12.22 -25.11 -16.23
C HIS A 40 12.36 -24.99 -17.74
N GLU A 41 11.48 -25.62 -18.51
CA GLU A 41 11.43 -25.50 -19.97
C GLU A 41 11.13 -24.05 -20.40
N MET A 42 10.20 -23.37 -19.72
CA MET A 42 9.92 -21.94 -19.96
C MET A 42 11.13 -21.06 -19.67
N ARG A 43 11.83 -21.29 -18.55
CA ARG A 43 13.06 -20.55 -18.23
C ARG A 43 14.17 -20.80 -19.25
N ALA A 44 14.33 -22.03 -19.72
CA ALA A 44 15.35 -22.34 -20.73
C ALA A 44 15.09 -21.63 -22.07
N VAL A 45 13.81 -21.48 -22.44
CA VAL A 45 13.39 -20.70 -23.63
C VAL A 45 13.64 -19.20 -23.42
N GLU A 46 13.38 -18.68 -22.22
CA GLU A 46 13.62 -17.26 -21.88
C GLU A 46 15.12 -16.93 -21.86
N GLU A 47 15.95 -17.81 -21.28
CA GLU A 47 17.41 -17.67 -21.27
C GLU A 47 18.01 -17.76 -22.69
N HIS A 48 17.46 -18.59 -23.57
CA HIS A 48 17.86 -18.64 -24.99
C HIS A 48 17.39 -17.42 -25.81
N SER A 49 16.30 -16.78 -25.40
CA SER A 49 15.78 -15.55 -26.01
C SER A 49 16.64 -14.34 -25.65
N VAL A 50 17.05 -14.24 -24.38
CA VAL A 50 17.87 -13.13 -23.88
C VAL A 50 19.33 -13.23 -24.32
N ALA A 51 19.87 -14.46 -24.48
CA ALA A 51 21.25 -14.67 -24.91
C ALA A 51 21.51 -14.40 -26.42
N ASN A 52 20.48 -14.18 -27.25
CA ASN A 52 20.60 -13.98 -28.70
C ASN A 52 20.23 -12.56 -29.17
N ILE A 53 20.19 -11.57 -28.27
CA ILE A 53 19.90 -10.18 -28.65
C ILE A 53 21.15 -9.48 -29.24
N ASP A 54 22.35 -10.01 -29.01
CA ASP A 54 23.58 -9.53 -29.63
C ASP A 54 24.14 -10.57 -30.63
N ASP A 55 23.46 -10.75 -31.76
CA ASP A 55 24.16 -10.91 -33.05
C ASP A 55 23.21 -10.87 -34.25
N CYS A 56 23.51 -9.94 -35.14
CA CYS A 56 22.83 -9.74 -36.41
C CYS A 56 23.18 -10.89 -37.37
N LYS A 57 22.24 -11.81 -37.66
CA LYS A 57 22.07 -12.58 -38.93
C LYS A 57 20.95 -13.64 -38.83
N ALA A 58 19.70 -13.19 -38.77
CA ALA A 58 18.54 -14.07 -38.82
C ALA A 58 17.95 -14.14 -40.24
N GLU A 59 18.51 -15.02 -41.09
CA GLU A 59 17.83 -15.41 -42.34
C GLU A 59 17.83 -16.93 -42.61
N LYS A 60 18.20 -17.77 -41.63
CA LYS A 60 18.21 -19.24 -41.82
C LYS A 60 17.60 -20.10 -40.70
N LEU A 61 16.96 -19.52 -39.68
CA LEU A 61 16.36 -20.30 -38.58
C LEU A 61 14.82 -20.22 -38.47
N CYS A 62 14.14 -19.60 -39.46
CA CYS A 62 12.68 -19.72 -39.63
C CYS A 62 12.29 -21.11 -40.15
N GLY A 63 12.46 -22.13 -39.32
CA GLY A 63 12.11 -23.52 -39.63
C GLY A 63 11.20 -24.21 -38.61
N LYS A 64 10.86 -23.58 -37.48
CA LYS A 64 9.92 -24.15 -36.51
C LYS A 64 8.78 -23.17 -36.26
N ARG A 65 7.65 -23.43 -36.93
CA ARG A 65 6.37 -22.76 -36.72
C ARG A 65 5.98 -22.81 -35.24
N PHE A 66 5.95 -21.65 -34.62
CA PHE A 66 5.19 -21.41 -33.40
C PHE A 66 3.72 -21.73 -33.71
N ASN A 67 3.14 -22.71 -33.01
CA ASN A 67 1.77 -23.14 -33.27
C ASN A 67 0.81 -22.28 -32.44
N GLU A 68 0.52 -21.07 -32.95
CA GLU A 68 -0.40 -20.08 -32.36
C GLU A 68 -1.77 -20.67 -32.01
N LYS A 69 -2.18 -21.75 -32.70
CA LYS A 69 -3.46 -22.43 -32.47
C LYS A 69 -3.59 -23.00 -31.04
N LYS A 70 -2.49 -23.47 -30.44
CA LYS A 70 -2.51 -23.97 -29.05
C LYS A 70 -2.61 -22.87 -27.99
N PHE A 71 -2.17 -21.66 -28.32
CA PHE A 71 -2.25 -20.52 -27.42
C PHE A 71 -3.68 -19.93 -27.41
N TYR A 72 -4.34 -19.93 -28.58
CA TYR A 72 -5.74 -19.52 -28.70
C TYR A 72 -6.73 -20.55 -28.12
N GLU A 73 -6.45 -21.86 -28.19
CA GLU A 73 -7.29 -22.88 -27.54
C GLU A 73 -7.21 -22.82 -26.00
N PHE A 74 -6.12 -22.28 -25.43
CA PHE A 74 -5.96 -22.16 -23.98
C PHE A 74 -6.68 -20.94 -23.37
N THR A 75 -6.99 -19.93 -24.20
CA THR A 75 -7.68 -18.70 -23.77
C THR A 75 -9.18 -18.73 -24.04
N ASN A 76 -9.69 -19.81 -24.65
CA ASN A 76 -11.08 -19.91 -25.11
C ASN A 76 -11.82 -21.16 -24.59
N THR A 77 -11.43 -21.69 -23.42
CA THR A 77 -12.27 -22.61 -22.66
C THR A 77 -13.19 -21.80 -21.74
N GLU A 78 -14.50 -22.05 -21.83
CA GLU A 78 -15.61 -21.33 -21.16
C GLU A 78 -15.58 -21.30 -19.63
N ASP A 79 -14.55 -21.85 -18.99
CA ASP A 79 -14.37 -21.78 -17.54
C ASP A 79 -13.71 -20.46 -17.16
N LYS A 80 -14.56 -19.48 -16.81
CA LYS A 80 -14.16 -18.22 -16.15
C LYS A 80 -13.50 -18.52 -14.80
N ILE A 81 -12.23 -18.89 -14.80
CA ILE A 81 -11.42 -18.91 -13.57
C ILE A 81 -11.19 -17.45 -13.18
N SER A 82 -11.84 -17.03 -12.09
CA SER A 82 -11.62 -15.72 -11.49
C SER A 82 -10.13 -15.53 -11.16
N TRP A 83 -9.59 -14.34 -11.45
CA TRP A 83 -8.22 -13.95 -11.07
C TRP A 83 -7.94 -14.15 -9.57
N VAL A 84 -8.97 -14.05 -8.73
CA VAL A 84 -8.91 -14.33 -7.28
C VAL A 84 -8.61 -15.81 -7.02
N ASP A 85 -9.17 -16.70 -7.83
CA ASP A 85 -9.04 -18.14 -7.68
C ASP A 85 -7.66 -18.63 -8.15
N LEU A 86 -7.11 -18.01 -9.21
CA LEU A 86 -5.76 -18.30 -9.71
C LEU A 86 -4.67 -17.79 -8.75
N SER A 87 -4.81 -16.57 -8.24
CA SER A 87 -3.86 -15.97 -7.29
C SER A 87 -3.81 -16.74 -5.95
N THR A 88 -4.96 -17.20 -5.46
CA THR A 88 -5.06 -18.04 -4.24
C THR A 88 -4.36 -19.40 -4.43
N LYS A 89 -4.55 -20.05 -5.59
CA LYS A 89 -3.91 -21.34 -5.91
C LYS A 89 -2.39 -21.24 -6.11
N VAL A 90 -1.90 -20.11 -6.62
CA VAL A 90 -0.46 -19.84 -6.78
C VAL A 90 0.20 -19.52 -5.43
N ALA A 91 -0.45 -18.72 -4.58
CA ALA A 91 0.04 -18.40 -3.24
C ALA A 91 0.19 -19.65 -2.35
N ALA A 92 -0.72 -20.62 -2.47
CA ALA A 92 -0.65 -21.88 -1.74
C ALA A 92 0.51 -22.81 -2.15
N LYS A 93 1.12 -22.62 -3.34
CA LYS A 93 2.11 -23.56 -3.92
C LYS A 93 3.56 -23.04 -3.93
N LEU A 94 3.81 -21.78 -3.61
CA LEU A 94 5.14 -21.16 -3.68
C LEU A 94 5.80 -20.96 -2.30
N VAL A 95 6.21 -22.04 -1.62
CA VAL A 95 7.23 -21.96 -0.55
C VAL A 95 8.15 -23.18 -0.57
N PRO A 96 9.44 -23.04 -0.93
CA PRO A 96 10.48 -24.01 -0.58
C PRO A 96 11.07 -23.67 0.79
N GLY A 97 11.33 -24.72 1.58
CA GLY A 97 11.93 -24.62 2.91
C GLY A 97 13.36 -24.08 2.88
N ASN A 98 13.63 -23.17 3.82
CA ASN A 98 14.91 -23.04 4.52
C ASN A 98 14.73 -22.08 5.71
N GLY A 99 14.70 -22.64 6.92
CA GLY A 99 15.16 -22.00 8.16
C GLY A 99 14.57 -20.67 8.63
N LYS A 100 13.50 -20.14 8.03
CA LYS A 100 12.74 -18.99 8.54
C LYS A 100 11.30 -19.42 8.83
N VAL A 101 10.76 -18.98 9.97
CA VAL A 101 9.41 -19.31 10.45
C VAL A 101 8.40 -19.24 9.28
N PRO A 102 7.70 -20.33 8.92
CA PRO A 102 6.81 -20.32 7.76
C PRO A 102 5.65 -19.37 8.01
N LEU A 103 5.43 -18.41 7.11
CA LEU A 103 4.21 -17.57 7.10
C LEU A 103 2.92 -18.43 7.09
N GLY A 104 3.01 -19.66 6.56
CA GLY A 104 1.88 -20.59 6.39
C GLY A 104 1.23 -21.10 7.69
N THR A 105 1.87 -20.98 8.85
CA THR A 105 1.21 -21.33 10.14
C THR A 105 0.25 -20.26 10.64
N TYR A 106 0.21 -19.08 10.01
CA TYR A 106 -0.60 -17.94 10.47
C TYR A 106 -1.71 -17.51 9.52
N MET A 107 -1.82 -18.11 8.32
CA MET A 107 -2.77 -17.69 7.30
C MET A 107 -3.83 -18.78 7.09
N ASN A 108 -5.10 -18.42 7.27
CA ASN A 108 -6.24 -19.28 6.95
C ASN A 108 -6.63 -19.04 5.48
N PRO A 109 -6.41 -20.00 4.56
CA PRO A 109 -6.65 -19.81 3.13
C PRO A 109 -8.14 -19.88 2.72
N GLN A 110 -9.09 -20.00 3.65
CA GLN A 110 -10.52 -20.22 3.36
C GLN A 110 -11.47 -19.20 4.00
N MET A 111 -11.12 -17.91 4.08
CA MET A 111 -12.11 -16.89 4.47
C MET A 111 -12.85 -16.37 3.24
N PRO A 112 -14.18 -16.60 3.11
CA PRO A 112 -14.98 -15.90 2.10
C PRO A 112 -14.92 -14.41 2.41
N LEU A 113 -14.46 -13.61 1.45
CA LEU A 113 -14.54 -12.17 1.48
C LEU A 113 -16.01 -11.81 1.22
N ASP A 114 -16.69 -11.17 2.17
CA ASP A 114 -17.97 -10.54 1.85
C ASP A 114 -17.68 -9.24 1.11
N ASP A 115 -18.40 -9.00 0.02
CA ASP A 115 -18.21 -7.81 -0.82
C ASP A 115 -18.53 -6.50 -0.07
N GLU A 116 -19.32 -6.60 1.01
CA GLU A 116 -19.67 -5.47 1.87
C GLU A 116 -18.58 -5.12 2.89
N GLY A 117 -17.55 -5.97 3.03
CA GLY A 117 -16.50 -5.77 4.02
C GLY A 117 -17.03 -5.71 5.45
N THR A 118 -18.15 -6.33 5.78
CA THR A 118 -18.66 -6.32 7.16
C THR A 118 -18.10 -7.47 8.00
N ASN A 119 -17.66 -8.54 7.34
CA ASN A 119 -17.07 -9.71 7.95
C ASN A 119 -15.54 -9.62 7.90
N TRP A 120 -15.00 -8.66 8.67
CA TRP A 120 -13.57 -8.55 8.89
C TRP A 120 -13.05 -9.89 9.41
N GLY A 121 -11.96 -10.41 8.83
CA GLY A 121 -11.37 -11.68 9.25
C GLY A 121 -11.25 -11.78 10.78
N ASN A 122 -11.44 -12.97 11.36
CA ASN A 122 -11.54 -13.24 12.79
C ASN A 122 -11.26 -12.04 13.74
N THR A 123 -12.27 -11.22 14.01
CA THR A 123 -12.19 -10.06 14.93
C THR A 123 -11.92 -10.46 16.39
N ASN A 124 -11.68 -11.75 16.66
CA ASN A 124 -11.26 -12.26 17.97
C ASN A 124 -9.74 -12.41 18.11
N VAL A 125 -8.93 -12.00 17.12
CA VAL A 125 -7.45 -12.01 17.27
C VAL A 125 -7.04 -11.05 18.39
N PRO A 126 -6.38 -11.51 19.47
CA PRO A 126 -5.96 -10.61 20.55
C PRO A 126 -5.00 -9.52 20.07
N PRO A 127 -5.04 -8.30 20.61
CA PRO A 127 -4.17 -7.18 20.19
C PRO A 127 -2.67 -7.53 20.16
N THR A 128 -2.18 -8.32 21.11
CA THR A 128 -0.78 -8.76 21.16
C THR A 128 -0.40 -9.66 20.00
N LYS A 129 -1.30 -10.58 19.60
CA LYS A 129 -1.10 -11.45 18.44
C LYS A 129 -1.19 -10.65 17.14
N LEU A 130 -2.13 -9.71 17.06
CA LEU A 130 -2.26 -8.80 15.92
C LEU A 130 -0.97 -7.99 15.72
N GLN A 131 -0.42 -7.40 16.78
CA GLN A 131 0.86 -6.67 16.72
C GLN A 131 1.99 -7.55 16.19
N GLN A 132 2.12 -8.79 16.68
CA GLN A 132 3.13 -9.73 16.18
C GLN A 132 2.97 -10.01 14.68
N GLN A 133 1.73 -10.17 14.21
CA GLN A 133 1.45 -10.39 12.79
C GLN A 133 1.77 -9.16 11.94
N VAL A 134 1.45 -7.95 12.43
CA VAL A 134 1.84 -6.68 11.80
C VAL A 134 3.36 -6.58 11.69
N ASP A 135 4.09 -6.84 12.76
CA ASP A 135 5.55 -6.77 12.78
C ASP A 135 6.18 -7.78 11.79
N VAL A 136 5.62 -8.99 11.69
CA VAL A 136 6.05 -10.01 10.73
C VAL A 136 5.83 -9.56 9.28
N LEU A 137 4.68 -8.95 8.99
CA LEU A 137 4.42 -8.41 7.65
C LEU A 137 5.43 -7.30 7.33
N LEU A 138 5.59 -6.33 8.22
CA LEU A 138 6.50 -5.18 8.06
C LEU A 138 7.97 -5.58 7.87
N GLN A 139 8.45 -6.64 8.53
CA GLN A 139 9.81 -7.15 8.35
C GLN A 139 9.98 -8.01 7.08
N GLY A 140 8.87 -8.45 6.50
CA GLY A 140 8.84 -9.33 5.33
C GLY A 140 8.87 -8.56 4.01
N ARG A 141 8.12 -9.09 3.02
CA ARG A 141 8.02 -8.49 1.68
C ARG A 141 7.25 -7.16 1.65
N TRP A 142 6.65 -6.76 2.77
CA TRP A 142 5.88 -5.54 2.90
C TRP A 142 6.76 -4.28 2.92
N ALA A 143 7.96 -4.38 3.51
CA ALA A 143 8.84 -3.24 3.81
C ALA A 143 9.34 -2.49 2.57
N ALA A 144 9.37 -3.13 1.40
CA ALA A 144 9.84 -2.50 0.18
C ALA A 144 8.64 -2.17 -0.73
N PRO A 145 8.02 -0.98 -0.63
CA PRO A 145 7.44 -0.34 -1.81
C PRO A 145 8.61 -0.12 -2.76
N ARG A 146 8.89 -1.13 -3.61
CA ARG A 146 9.84 -0.95 -4.70
C ARG A 146 9.24 0.11 -5.61
N LEU A 147 10.10 0.93 -6.20
CA LEU A 147 9.73 1.99 -7.14
C LEU A 147 8.56 1.52 -8.02
N ILE A 148 7.51 2.35 -8.09
CA ILE A 148 6.30 2.06 -8.86
C ILE A 148 6.72 1.54 -10.25
N GLY A 149 6.18 0.41 -10.68
CA GLY A 149 6.51 -0.18 -11.98
C GLY A 149 7.78 -1.06 -12.01
N THR A 150 8.28 -1.52 -10.86
CA THR A 150 9.21 -2.66 -10.85
C THR A 150 8.43 -3.97 -10.82
N ARG A 151 8.92 -5.01 -11.53
CA ARG A 151 8.27 -6.34 -11.70
C ARG A 151 7.97 -7.10 -10.39
N ASP A 152 8.44 -6.58 -9.26
CA ASP A 152 8.34 -7.17 -7.92
C ASP A 152 7.45 -6.34 -6.95
N GLU A 153 6.71 -5.35 -7.45
CA GLU A 153 5.78 -4.57 -6.63
C GLU A 153 4.60 -5.46 -6.19
N ILE A 154 4.36 -5.54 -4.88
CA ILE A 154 3.13 -6.14 -4.38
C ILE A 154 2.00 -5.16 -4.64
N ASP A 155 1.11 -5.54 -5.55
CA ASP A 155 -0.15 -4.87 -5.85
C ASP A 155 -0.86 -4.42 -4.55
N PRO A 156 -1.28 -3.14 -4.44
CA PRO A 156 -2.09 -2.63 -3.33
C PRO A 156 -3.28 -3.53 -2.96
N VAL A 157 -3.92 -4.20 -3.93
CA VAL A 157 -5.01 -5.16 -3.66
C VAL A 157 -4.49 -6.36 -2.87
N HIS A 158 -3.32 -6.90 -3.21
CA HIS A 158 -2.72 -8.00 -2.46
C HIS A 158 -2.32 -7.58 -1.05
N ARG A 159 -1.83 -6.34 -0.86
CA ARG A 159 -1.57 -5.79 0.48
C ARG A 159 -2.85 -5.73 1.32
N ASP A 160 -3.95 -5.25 0.75
CA ASP A 160 -5.24 -5.22 1.42
C ASP A 160 -5.73 -6.62 1.83
N LEU A 161 -5.56 -7.62 0.96
CA LEU A 161 -5.90 -9.01 1.29
C LEU A 161 -5.09 -9.53 2.49
N LEU A 162 -3.79 -9.25 2.53
CA LEU A 162 -2.93 -9.63 3.64
C LEU A 162 -3.32 -8.94 4.96
N LEU A 163 -3.74 -7.67 4.92
CA LEU A 163 -4.30 -6.96 6.08
C LEU A 163 -5.51 -7.71 6.64
N ARG A 164 -6.47 -8.04 5.76
CA ARG A 164 -7.69 -8.75 6.15
C ARG A 164 -7.38 -10.12 6.74
N GLN A 165 -6.40 -10.83 6.18
CA GLN A 165 -6.00 -12.17 6.65
C GLN A 165 -5.44 -12.19 8.08
N ILE A 166 -4.80 -11.10 8.52
CA ILE A 166 -4.30 -10.99 9.90
C ILE A 166 -5.34 -10.42 10.87
N GLY A 167 -6.57 -10.12 10.40
CA GLY A 167 -7.65 -9.57 11.22
C GLY A 167 -7.57 -8.05 11.40
N CYS A 168 -6.85 -7.34 10.51
CA CYS A 168 -6.97 -5.90 10.39
C CYS A 168 -8.23 -5.53 9.58
N PRO A 169 -8.83 -4.37 9.86
CA PRO A 169 -9.74 -3.74 8.91
C PRO A 169 -9.04 -3.54 7.54
N PRO A 170 -9.77 -3.60 6.43
CA PRO A 170 -9.23 -3.32 5.12
C PRO A 170 -8.89 -1.86 5.00
N PHE A 171 -8.00 -1.59 4.07
CA PHE A 171 -7.67 -0.27 3.64
C PHE A 171 -8.90 0.38 2.99
N ARG A 172 -9.34 1.49 3.58
CA ARG A 172 -10.36 2.38 3.02
C ARG A 172 -9.74 3.74 2.72
N ALA A 173 -10.26 4.45 1.73
CA ALA A 173 -9.89 5.83 1.47
C ALA A 173 -11.09 6.63 0.97
N VAL A 174 -11.02 7.95 1.14
CA VAL A 174 -12.03 8.92 0.71
C VAL A 174 -11.53 9.63 -0.54
N SER A 175 -12.37 9.72 -1.58
CA SER A 175 -12.00 10.46 -2.79
C SER A 175 -12.01 11.97 -2.53
N TRP A 176 -11.15 12.72 -3.22
CA TRP A 176 -11.19 14.18 -3.16
C TRP A 176 -12.56 14.77 -3.57
N ARG A 177 -13.26 14.11 -4.50
CA ARG A 177 -14.62 14.49 -4.95
C ARG A 177 -15.66 14.34 -3.85
N THR A 178 -15.54 13.29 -3.03
CA THR A 178 -16.37 13.10 -1.85
C THR A 178 -16.15 14.23 -0.85
N LEU A 179 -14.88 14.61 -0.60
CA LEU A 179 -14.57 15.74 0.28
C LEU A 179 -15.10 17.08 -0.26
N GLU A 180 -15.00 17.32 -1.57
CA GLU A 180 -15.56 18.50 -2.24
C GLU A 180 -17.08 18.56 -2.06
N LYS A 181 -17.77 17.44 -2.33
CA LYS A 181 -19.22 17.33 -2.22
C LYS A 181 -19.73 17.55 -0.80
N LEU A 182 -19.07 16.95 0.19
CA LEU A 182 -19.51 17.02 1.59
C LEU A 182 -19.06 18.29 2.31
N GLY A 183 -17.95 18.90 1.88
CA GLY A 183 -17.34 20.04 2.56
C GLY A 183 -16.83 19.71 3.97
N ARG A 184 -16.71 18.42 4.33
CA ARG A 184 -16.21 17.93 5.63
C ARG A 184 -15.64 16.52 5.46
N PHE A 185 -14.99 16.01 6.50
CA PHE A 185 -14.64 14.60 6.56
C PHE A 185 -15.90 13.76 6.85
N PRO A 186 -16.19 12.72 6.06
CA PRO A 186 -17.24 11.78 6.41
C PRO A 186 -16.82 10.92 7.59
N ASN A 187 -17.75 10.59 8.49
CA ASN A 187 -17.55 9.54 9.48
C ASN A 187 -17.47 8.17 8.78
N PHE A 188 -16.75 7.22 9.37
CA PHE A 188 -16.69 5.83 8.92
C PHE A 188 -18.06 5.21 8.66
N ASP A 189 -19.04 5.46 9.54
CA ASP A 189 -20.38 4.86 9.49
C ASP A 189 -21.27 5.44 8.37
N GLU A 190 -20.85 6.55 7.74
CA GLU A 190 -21.58 7.15 6.61
C GLU A 190 -21.39 6.38 5.30
N GLY A 191 -20.45 5.43 5.24
CA GLY A 191 -20.22 4.60 4.04
C GLY A 191 -19.53 5.33 2.88
N GLU A 192 -19.04 6.55 3.09
CA GLU A 192 -18.43 7.39 2.06
C GLU A 192 -16.96 7.05 1.75
N SER A 193 -16.31 6.25 2.62
CA SER A 193 -14.97 5.71 2.37
C SER A 193 -15.05 4.36 1.63
N LYS A 194 -14.20 4.17 0.62
CA LYS A 194 -14.21 2.99 -0.25
C LYS A 194 -13.02 2.10 0.00
N THR A 195 -13.21 0.79 -0.07
CA THR A 195 -12.11 -0.19 -0.04
C THR A 195 -11.29 -0.13 -1.33
N LEU A 196 -10.07 -0.64 -1.33
CA LEU A 196 -9.25 -0.67 -2.56
C LEU A 196 -9.95 -1.36 -3.75
N PRO A 197 -10.57 -2.54 -3.61
CA PRO A 197 -11.33 -3.14 -4.72
C PRO A 197 -12.43 -2.22 -5.28
N GLN A 198 -13.17 -1.53 -4.40
CA GLN A 198 -14.21 -0.57 -4.82
C GLN A 198 -13.61 0.64 -5.56
N ILE A 199 -12.45 1.14 -5.12
CA ILE A 199 -11.72 2.22 -5.81
C ILE A 199 -11.28 1.75 -7.19
N MET A 200 -10.73 0.54 -7.32
CA MET A 200 -10.31 -0.03 -8.61
C MET A 200 -11.49 -0.18 -9.58
N VAL A 201 -12.63 -0.67 -9.11
CA VAL A 201 -13.86 -0.78 -9.92
C VAL A 201 -14.34 0.60 -10.36
N GLU A 202 -14.43 1.57 -9.44
CA GLU A 202 -14.84 2.94 -9.76
C GLU A 202 -13.93 3.58 -10.82
N MET A 203 -12.62 3.34 -10.73
CA MET A 203 -11.66 3.88 -11.69
C MET A 203 -11.82 3.23 -13.07
N GLY A 204 -12.02 1.91 -13.14
CA GLY A 204 -12.26 1.19 -14.39
C GLY A 204 -13.60 1.53 -15.05
N GLU A 205 -14.67 1.77 -14.29
CA GLU A 205 -15.97 2.16 -14.85
C GLU A 205 -15.95 3.54 -15.51
N ARG A 206 -15.13 4.46 -15.00
CA ARG A 206 -14.97 5.80 -15.60
C ARG A 206 -14.34 5.73 -17.00
N GLU A 207 -13.44 4.77 -17.24
CA GLU A 207 -12.83 4.55 -18.56
C GLU A 207 -13.88 4.27 -19.64
N CYS A 208 -14.90 3.48 -19.31
CA CYS A 208 -15.94 3.08 -20.26
C CYS A 208 -16.90 4.21 -20.65
N THR A 209 -16.95 5.31 -19.89
CA THR A 209 -17.94 6.39 -20.09
C THR A 209 -17.34 7.68 -20.65
N ALA A 210 -16.01 7.82 -20.65
CA ALA A 210 -15.36 8.95 -21.28
C ALA A 210 -15.57 8.87 -22.81
N PRO A 211 -16.16 9.89 -23.45
CA PRO A 211 -16.27 9.91 -24.90
C PRO A 211 -14.86 9.85 -25.49
N PRO A 212 -14.63 9.06 -26.55
CA PRO A 212 -13.31 8.96 -27.17
C PRO A 212 -12.85 10.37 -27.53
N HIS A 213 -11.74 10.81 -26.94
CA HIS A 213 -11.18 12.11 -27.28
C HIS A 213 -10.93 12.12 -28.79
N PRO A 214 -11.49 13.08 -29.55
CA PRO A 214 -11.11 13.23 -30.94
C PRO A 214 -9.59 13.41 -30.96
N PRO A 215 -8.85 12.75 -31.87
CA PRO A 215 -7.40 12.82 -31.91
C PRO A 215 -7.00 14.29 -31.93
N SER A 216 -6.49 14.78 -30.79
CA SER A 216 -6.26 16.22 -30.65
C SER A 216 -5.14 16.59 -31.62
N ALA A 217 -5.49 17.34 -32.66
CA ALA A 217 -4.52 18.11 -33.40
C ALA A 217 -4.01 19.14 -32.40
N THR A 218 -2.82 18.90 -31.83
CA THR A 218 -2.20 19.82 -30.89
C THR A 218 -2.14 21.20 -31.56
N PRO A 219 -2.76 22.27 -30.99
CA PRO A 219 -2.79 23.60 -31.60
C PRO A 219 -1.39 24.22 -31.75
N PHE A 220 -0.42 23.62 -31.07
CA PHE A 220 0.99 23.88 -31.24
C PHE A 220 1.60 22.65 -31.91
N GLY A 221 1.95 22.77 -33.20
CA GLY A 221 2.73 21.78 -33.95
C GLY A 221 4.15 21.58 -33.42
N ARG A 222 4.35 21.62 -32.10
CA ARG A 222 5.57 21.12 -31.47
C ARG A 222 5.47 19.61 -31.45
N PRO A 223 6.35 18.88 -32.16
CA PRO A 223 6.47 17.45 -31.94
C PRO A 223 6.70 17.19 -30.44
N PRO A 224 6.16 16.10 -29.88
CA PRO A 224 6.45 15.72 -28.51
C PRO A 224 7.96 15.71 -28.30
N PRO A 225 8.47 16.14 -27.12
CA PRO A 225 9.91 16.19 -26.87
C PRO A 225 10.52 14.84 -27.20
N ALA A 226 11.37 14.82 -28.22
CA ALA A 226 12.10 13.63 -28.61
C ALA A 226 12.98 13.23 -27.43
N LYS A 227 12.69 12.08 -26.83
CA LYS A 227 13.38 11.45 -25.69
C LYS A 227 12.89 11.89 -24.31
N VAL A 228 11.64 11.56 -23.98
CA VAL A 228 11.39 11.07 -22.60
C VAL A 228 11.99 9.66 -22.54
N PRO A 229 12.90 9.34 -21.60
CA PRO A 229 13.48 8.01 -21.50
C PRO A 229 12.39 6.95 -21.35
N GLN A 230 12.28 6.06 -22.33
CA GLN A 230 11.25 5.02 -22.49
C GLN A 230 11.25 3.93 -21.40
N GLY A 231 11.90 4.14 -20.26
CA GLY A 231 12.18 3.10 -19.27
C GLY A 231 11.77 3.39 -17.83
N PHE A 232 11.11 4.52 -17.53
CA PHE A 232 10.86 4.87 -16.12
C PHE A 232 9.55 4.29 -15.53
N TRP A 233 8.63 3.76 -16.35
CA TRP A 233 7.36 3.16 -15.87
C TRP A 233 6.87 1.99 -16.75
N PRO A 234 7.47 0.79 -16.68
CA PRO A 234 7.24 -0.28 -17.67
C PRO A 234 5.94 -1.09 -17.50
N PHE A 235 4.97 -0.65 -16.67
CA PHE A 235 3.71 -1.39 -16.43
C PHE A 235 2.44 -0.75 -16.98
N PHE A 236 2.51 0.46 -17.55
CA PHE A 236 1.39 1.07 -18.25
C PHE A 236 1.91 1.55 -19.60
N ASP A 237 1.48 0.83 -20.65
CA ASP A 237 1.80 1.16 -22.03
C ASP A 237 1.44 2.63 -22.28
N ALA A 238 2.27 3.37 -23.02
CA ALA A 238 2.04 4.78 -23.32
C ALA A 238 0.74 5.05 -24.11
N GLN A 239 0.02 3.99 -24.49
CA GLN A 239 -1.32 4.03 -25.10
C GLN A 239 -2.46 4.09 -24.06
N CYS A 240 -2.20 3.86 -22.77
CA CYS A 240 -3.17 4.06 -21.68
C CYS A 240 -3.05 5.45 -21.06
N ALA A 241 -2.81 6.49 -21.88
CA ALA A 241 -2.74 7.88 -21.41
C ALA A 241 -4.07 8.36 -20.78
N ASP A 242 -5.16 7.63 -20.99
CA ASP A 242 -6.50 7.96 -20.52
C ASP A 242 -6.91 7.25 -19.22
N VAL A 243 -6.06 6.39 -18.65
CA VAL A 243 -6.37 5.72 -17.38
C VAL A 243 -6.06 6.68 -16.22
N PRO A 244 -7.05 7.08 -15.41
CA PRO A 244 -6.77 7.89 -14.23
C PRO A 244 -5.76 7.17 -13.35
N ARG A 245 -4.69 7.84 -12.95
CA ARG A 245 -3.66 7.17 -12.13
C ARG A 245 -3.98 7.41 -10.67
N LEU A 246 -4.18 6.32 -9.92
CA LEU A 246 -4.51 6.38 -8.51
C LEU A 246 -3.33 6.97 -7.72
N GLN A 247 -3.63 7.92 -6.82
CA GLN A 247 -2.70 8.42 -5.82
C GLN A 247 -3.30 8.23 -4.43
N LEU A 248 -2.67 7.39 -3.61
CA LEU A 248 -3.09 7.12 -2.23
C LEU A 248 -2.24 7.94 -1.26
N TYR A 249 -2.89 8.83 -0.53
CA TYR A 249 -2.26 9.72 0.45
C TYR A 249 -2.65 9.35 1.88
N MET A 250 -1.67 9.34 2.77
CA MET A 250 -1.89 9.36 4.22
C MET A 250 -2.16 10.80 4.64
N VAL A 251 -3.23 11.06 5.38
CA VAL A 251 -3.48 12.39 5.96
C VAL A 251 -3.17 12.36 7.45
N SER A 252 -2.06 13.00 7.84
CA SER A 252 -1.74 13.26 9.24
C SER A 252 -2.30 14.63 9.64
N HIS A 253 -3.03 14.67 10.76
CA HIS A 253 -3.75 15.88 11.17
C HIS A 253 -4.12 15.88 12.66
N ARG A 254 -4.30 17.08 13.22
CA ARG A 254 -4.77 17.28 14.60
C ARG A 254 -6.28 17.39 14.67
N TRP A 255 -6.95 16.74 15.61
CA TRP A 255 -8.39 16.97 15.83
C TRP A 255 -8.69 18.38 16.37
N LEU A 256 -9.56 19.13 15.69
CA LEU A 256 -9.88 20.52 16.04
C LEU A 256 -11.10 20.67 16.95
N ARG A 257 -12.04 19.72 16.92
CA ARG A 257 -13.27 19.74 17.73
C ARG A 257 -13.36 18.51 18.64
N SER A 258 -12.34 18.27 19.45
CA SER A 258 -12.26 17.06 20.30
C SER A 258 -13.22 17.06 21.49
N GLY A 259 -13.78 18.21 21.87
CA GLY A 259 -14.75 18.34 22.97
C GLY A 259 -16.19 18.55 22.53
N ALA A 260 -16.48 18.52 21.23
CA ALA A 260 -17.82 18.65 20.69
C ALA A 260 -18.56 17.30 20.72
N ASP A 261 -19.89 17.33 20.64
CA ASP A 261 -20.73 16.14 20.40
C ASP A 261 -21.47 16.31 19.06
N PRO A 262 -21.08 15.58 17.99
CA PRO A 262 -19.98 14.62 17.94
C PRO A 262 -18.60 15.29 17.82
N ALA A 263 -17.58 14.64 18.38
CA ALA A 263 -16.19 15.07 18.19
C ALA A 263 -15.81 14.96 16.71
N HIS A 264 -15.08 15.96 16.20
CA HIS A 264 -14.75 16.02 14.78
C HIS A 264 -13.32 16.50 14.54
N PRO A 265 -12.60 15.90 13.58
CA PRO A 265 -11.21 16.27 13.34
C PRO A 265 -11.07 17.63 12.62
N ASP A 266 -12.01 17.99 11.76
CA ASP A 266 -12.07 19.27 11.06
C ASP A 266 -12.79 20.35 11.89
N ASP A 267 -12.60 21.61 11.54
CA ASP A 267 -13.32 22.75 12.10
C ASP A 267 -14.78 22.84 11.58
N GLU A 268 -15.55 23.83 12.06
CA GLU A 268 -16.93 24.04 11.61
C GLU A 268 -17.03 24.46 10.14
N ALA A 269 -15.98 25.08 9.62
CA ALA A 269 -15.91 25.54 8.24
C ALA A 269 -15.41 24.46 7.27
N GLY A 270 -15.08 23.26 7.75
CA GLY A 270 -14.55 22.17 6.93
C GLY A 270 -13.24 22.54 6.23
N SER A 271 -12.39 23.34 6.88
CA SER A 271 -11.21 23.92 6.25
C SER A 271 -10.21 22.88 5.75
N LYS A 272 -10.08 21.73 6.43
CA LYS A 272 -9.22 20.64 5.97
C LYS A 272 -9.81 19.87 4.80
N ALA A 273 -11.10 19.56 4.85
CA ALA A 273 -11.80 18.89 3.76
C ALA A 273 -11.74 19.70 2.47
N ARG A 274 -11.99 21.01 2.57
CA ARG A 274 -11.85 21.94 1.44
C ARG A 274 -10.42 22.00 0.92
N MET A 275 -9.42 22.04 1.80
CA MET A 275 -8.02 21.99 1.37
C MET A 275 -7.73 20.70 0.58
N LEU A 276 -8.08 19.53 1.11
CA LEU A 276 -7.81 18.26 0.43
C LEU A 276 -8.58 18.12 -0.89
N ALA A 277 -9.79 18.67 -0.96
CA ALA A 277 -10.57 18.75 -2.20
C ALA A 277 -9.86 19.61 -3.25
N GLU A 278 -9.40 20.81 -2.90
CA GLU A 278 -8.63 21.68 -3.81
C GLU A 278 -7.30 21.04 -4.24
N PHE A 279 -6.60 20.37 -3.32
CA PHE A 279 -5.40 19.62 -3.63
C PHE A 279 -5.66 18.49 -4.64
N GLY A 280 -6.72 17.70 -4.43
CA GLY A 280 -7.11 16.64 -5.37
C GLY A 280 -7.55 17.18 -6.73
N LYS A 281 -8.26 18.30 -6.75
CA LYS A 281 -8.68 19.00 -7.97
C LYS A 281 -7.49 19.52 -8.78
N ALA A 282 -6.51 20.14 -8.11
CA ALA A 282 -5.28 20.59 -8.74
C ALA A 282 -4.50 19.41 -9.35
N LEU A 283 -4.37 18.28 -8.62
CA LEU A 283 -3.74 17.08 -9.18
C LEU A 283 -4.47 16.54 -10.42
N ALA A 284 -5.81 16.51 -10.39
CA ALA A 284 -6.61 16.03 -11.50
C ALA A 284 -6.47 16.95 -12.74
N ALA A 285 -6.42 18.27 -12.53
CA ALA A 285 -6.30 19.27 -13.60
C ALA A 285 -4.87 19.39 -14.17
N ASP A 286 -3.87 19.49 -13.29
CA ASP A 286 -2.51 19.86 -13.66
C ASP A 286 -1.65 18.66 -14.08
N VAL A 287 -1.97 17.46 -13.58
CA VAL A 287 -1.13 16.26 -13.76
C VAL A 287 -1.90 15.16 -14.51
N LEU A 288 -2.63 15.53 -15.56
CA LEU A 288 -3.25 14.59 -16.52
C LEU A 288 -3.98 13.41 -15.83
N GLY A 289 -5.07 13.69 -15.11
CA GLY A 289 -5.98 12.65 -14.64
C GLY A 289 -5.49 11.87 -13.41
N LEU A 290 -4.58 12.42 -12.59
CA LEU A 290 -4.32 11.83 -11.27
C LEU A 290 -5.57 11.95 -10.38
N GLU A 291 -6.06 10.81 -9.87
CA GLU A 291 -7.16 10.80 -8.91
C GLU A 291 -6.61 10.58 -7.50
N ALA A 292 -6.77 11.60 -6.65
CA ALA A 292 -6.33 11.57 -5.26
C ALA A 292 -7.37 10.91 -4.35
N TYR A 293 -6.92 9.93 -3.57
CA TYR A 293 -7.67 9.30 -2.50
C TYR A 293 -6.89 9.44 -1.20
N PHE A 294 -7.62 9.71 -0.13
CA PHE A 294 -7.06 10.04 1.18
C PHE A 294 -7.44 8.97 2.19
N TRP A 295 -6.44 8.32 2.79
CA TRP A 295 -6.63 7.60 4.03
C TRP A 295 -6.66 8.63 5.16
N ILE A 296 -7.81 8.75 5.81
CA ILE A 296 -8.06 9.65 6.93
C ILE A 296 -8.55 8.77 8.07
N ASP A 297 -7.80 8.71 9.18
CA ASP A 297 -8.13 7.88 10.35
C ASP A 297 -9.61 7.96 10.74
N TYR A 298 -10.17 9.18 10.79
CA TYR A 298 -11.57 9.46 11.13
C TYR A 298 -12.57 8.77 10.19
N SER A 299 -12.29 8.80 8.89
CA SER A 299 -13.19 8.30 7.85
C SER A 299 -12.96 6.83 7.51
N CYS A 300 -11.79 6.29 7.86
CA CYS A 300 -11.34 4.98 7.41
C CYS A 300 -11.27 3.93 8.53
N LEU A 301 -11.26 4.34 9.80
CA LEU A 301 -11.25 3.43 10.94
C LEU A 301 -12.60 3.40 11.66
N ASN A 302 -12.99 2.21 12.09
CA ASN A 302 -14.11 2.03 13.00
C ASN A 302 -13.67 2.43 14.42
N TRP A 303 -14.19 3.55 14.92
CA TRP A 303 -13.83 4.09 16.24
C TRP A 303 -14.33 3.25 17.41
N THR A 304 -15.26 2.30 17.18
CA THR A 304 -15.66 1.33 18.20
C THR A 304 -14.58 0.28 18.48
N ASP A 305 -13.67 0.02 17.52
CA ASP A 305 -12.48 -0.83 17.66
C ASP A 305 -11.22 -0.11 17.18
N ARG A 306 -10.97 1.08 17.75
CA ARG A 306 -9.80 1.90 17.39
C ARG A 306 -8.47 1.18 17.60
N THR A 307 -8.39 0.27 18.57
CA THR A 307 -7.14 -0.41 18.97
C THR A 307 -6.54 -1.20 17.81
N ARG A 308 -7.37 -1.93 17.04
CA ARG A 308 -6.90 -2.64 15.85
C ARG A 308 -6.38 -1.67 14.79
N GLY A 309 -7.10 -0.58 14.55
CA GLY A 309 -6.70 0.46 13.61
C GLY A 309 -5.34 1.06 13.95
N MET A 310 -5.12 1.36 15.23
CA MET A 310 -3.85 1.91 15.72
C MET A 310 -2.68 0.91 15.57
N ILE A 311 -2.89 -0.37 15.89
CA ILE A 311 -1.88 -1.42 15.71
C ILE A 311 -1.52 -1.58 14.23
N ALA A 312 -2.51 -1.49 13.35
CA ALA A 312 -2.33 -1.63 11.90
C ALA A 312 -1.82 -0.35 11.21
N LEU A 313 -1.65 0.76 11.92
CA LEU A 313 -1.27 2.06 11.35
C LEU A 313 -0.05 2.01 10.42
N PRO A 314 1.07 1.33 10.75
CA PRO A 314 2.20 1.24 9.83
C PRO A 314 1.85 0.57 8.49
N LEU A 315 0.96 -0.42 8.50
CA LEU A 315 0.52 -1.09 7.28
C LEU A 315 -0.35 -0.16 6.44
N TYR A 316 -1.26 0.62 7.04
CA TYR A 316 -2.02 1.63 6.28
C TYR A 316 -1.12 2.71 5.68
N ILE A 317 -0.17 3.24 6.46
CA ILE A 317 0.79 4.24 5.99
C ILE A 317 1.58 3.71 4.79
N SER A 318 2.06 2.46 4.85
CA SER A 318 2.82 1.87 3.75
C SER A 318 2.02 1.63 2.46
N MET A 319 0.68 1.62 2.54
CA MET A 319 -0.21 1.51 1.38
C MET A 319 -0.44 2.86 0.70
N CYS A 320 -0.10 3.96 1.37
CA CYS A 320 -0.20 5.31 0.82
C CYS A 320 1.00 5.63 -0.07
N THR A 321 0.93 5.19 -1.33
CA THR A 321 2.03 5.27 -2.31
C THR A 321 2.40 6.68 -2.74
N ALA A 322 1.49 7.65 -2.64
CA ALA A 322 1.70 9.03 -3.08
C ALA A 322 2.34 9.92 -2.01
N GLY A 323 2.32 9.45 -0.77
CA GLY A 323 3.03 10.04 0.36
C GLY A 323 2.13 10.47 1.52
N LEU A 324 2.71 11.31 2.40
CA LEU A 324 2.03 11.84 3.58
C LEU A 324 1.72 13.31 3.39
N ILE A 325 0.47 13.69 3.69
CA ILE A 325 0.01 15.07 3.80
C ILE A 325 -0.06 15.42 5.29
N ALA A 326 0.76 16.37 5.71
CA ALA A 326 0.72 16.95 7.04
C ALA A 326 -0.15 18.22 6.99
N LEU A 327 -1.33 18.18 7.62
CA LEU A 327 -2.22 19.34 7.70
C LEU A 327 -1.75 20.27 8.83
N ASN A 328 -0.92 21.23 8.46
CA ASN A 328 -0.11 22.04 9.37
C ASN A 328 -0.93 23.14 10.06
N HIS A 329 -1.59 22.78 11.16
CA HIS A 329 -2.17 23.74 12.09
C HIS A 329 -1.11 24.22 13.11
N ALA A 330 -1.33 25.36 13.76
CA ALA A 330 -0.40 25.97 14.74
C ALA A 330 0.06 25.03 15.89
N GLU A 331 -0.68 23.95 16.14
CA GLU A 331 -0.42 22.97 17.19
C GLU A 331 -0.25 21.55 16.63
N TYR A 332 -0.13 21.39 15.32
CA TYR A 332 0.04 20.07 14.70
C TYR A 332 1.30 19.37 15.27
N ALA A 333 2.41 20.10 15.35
CA ALA A 333 3.67 19.57 15.83
C ALA A 333 3.72 19.33 17.36
N SER A 334 2.74 19.80 18.15
CA SER A 334 2.70 19.47 19.60
C SER A 334 2.12 18.09 19.87
N ARG A 335 1.41 17.50 18.90
CA ARG A 335 0.65 16.25 19.08
C ARG A 335 1.54 15.02 18.91
N GLY A 336 1.51 14.13 19.89
CA GLY A 336 2.29 12.88 19.87
C GLY A 336 1.95 11.99 18.68
N TRP A 337 0.66 11.82 18.38
CA TRP A 337 0.20 11.04 17.21
C TRP A 337 0.69 11.60 15.88
N CYS A 338 0.66 12.92 15.67
CA CYS A 338 1.15 13.52 14.42
C CYS A 338 2.66 13.32 14.23
N ARG A 339 3.44 13.47 15.31
CA ARG A 339 4.89 13.17 15.29
C ARG A 339 5.18 11.70 14.96
N LEU A 340 4.38 10.80 15.54
CA LEU A 340 4.50 9.36 15.32
C LEU A 340 4.23 8.99 13.86
N GLU A 341 3.15 9.51 13.29
CA GLU A 341 2.77 9.25 11.90
C GLU A 341 3.85 9.69 10.92
N GLU A 342 4.46 10.86 11.15
CA GLU A 342 5.61 11.33 10.36
C GLU A 342 6.82 10.40 10.48
N ALA A 343 7.18 10.00 11.70
CA ALA A 343 8.31 9.11 11.94
C ALA A 343 8.10 7.73 11.30
N VAL A 344 6.91 7.14 11.48
CA VAL A 344 6.53 5.85 10.88
C VAL A 344 6.53 5.94 9.36
N TYR A 345 5.96 7.00 8.78
CA TYR A 345 6.00 7.23 7.33
C TYR A 345 7.44 7.34 6.81
N CYS A 346 8.30 8.11 7.48
CA CYS A 346 9.69 8.26 7.06
C CYS A 346 10.53 6.98 7.20
N ALA A 347 10.17 6.09 8.14
CA ALA A 347 10.80 4.78 8.26
C ALA A 347 10.36 3.80 7.15
N LEU A 348 9.13 3.96 6.65
CA LEU A 348 8.53 3.06 5.65
C LEU A 348 8.75 3.53 4.20
N ALA A 349 8.80 4.83 3.97
CA ALA A 349 8.91 5.41 2.64
C ALA A 349 10.38 5.43 2.18
N PRO A 350 10.72 4.83 1.03
CA PRO A 350 12.09 4.86 0.49
C PRO A 350 12.59 6.26 0.16
N THR A 351 11.66 7.13 -0.23
CA THR A 351 11.87 8.55 -0.53
C THR A 351 10.72 9.32 0.13
N PRO A 352 10.81 9.62 1.44
CA PRO A 352 9.71 10.25 2.15
C PRO A 352 9.43 11.62 1.56
N GLN A 353 8.20 11.80 1.07
CA GLN A 353 7.66 13.08 0.65
C GLN A 353 6.57 13.48 1.65
N ILE A 354 6.87 14.47 2.50
CA ILE A 354 5.88 15.07 3.38
C ILE A 354 5.41 16.37 2.73
N LYS A 355 4.15 16.37 2.28
CA LYS A 355 3.48 17.54 1.74
C LYS A 355 2.90 18.34 2.91
N ASN A 356 3.45 19.53 3.15
CA ASN A 356 3.03 20.37 4.27
C ASN A 356 1.96 21.36 3.83
N LEU A 357 0.68 21.05 4.11
CA LEU A 357 -0.44 21.86 3.62
C LEU A 357 -1.03 22.69 4.76
N PRO A 358 -0.94 24.04 4.72
CA PRO A 358 -1.60 24.88 5.69
C PRO A 358 -3.12 24.81 5.51
N PRO A 359 -3.92 24.92 6.59
CA PRO A 359 -5.37 25.01 6.47
C PRO A 359 -5.77 26.27 5.70
N ILE A 360 -6.81 26.15 4.87
CA ILE A 360 -7.35 27.27 4.09
C ILE A 360 -8.31 28.06 4.98
N PRO A 361 -8.05 29.35 5.27
CA PRO A 361 -9.01 30.19 5.99
C PRO A 361 -10.32 30.31 5.21
N PRO A 362 -11.49 30.34 5.86
CA PRO A 362 -12.78 30.46 5.18
C PRO A 362 -12.90 31.72 4.31
N GLU A 363 -12.21 32.80 4.68
CA GLU A 363 -12.27 34.09 3.99
C GLU A 363 -11.22 34.26 2.89
N ALA A 364 -10.26 33.34 2.75
CA ALA A 364 -9.17 33.51 1.79
C ALA A 364 -9.69 33.42 0.33
N PRO A 365 -9.67 34.51 -0.46
CA PRO A 365 -10.10 34.49 -1.85
C PRO A 365 -9.23 33.53 -2.65
N THR A 366 -9.82 32.76 -3.56
CA THR A 366 -9.09 31.76 -4.36
C THR A 366 -7.89 32.36 -5.10
N SER A 367 -7.98 33.61 -5.53
CA SER A 367 -6.91 34.33 -6.26
C SER A 367 -5.75 34.83 -5.39
N ALA A 368 -5.92 34.97 -4.07
CA ALA A 368 -4.81 35.32 -3.18
C ALA A 368 -3.88 34.11 -2.93
N ARG A 369 -4.39 32.89 -3.15
CA ARG A 369 -3.72 31.60 -2.89
C ARG A 369 -2.58 31.31 -3.88
N GLU A 370 -2.73 31.71 -5.14
CA GLU A 370 -1.73 31.48 -6.19
C GLU A 370 -0.48 32.37 -6.02
N LYS A 371 -0.63 33.55 -5.42
CA LYS A 371 0.49 34.49 -5.24
C LYS A 371 1.38 34.14 -4.05
N GLU A 372 0.83 33.67 -2.94
CA GLU A 372 1.64 33.21 -1.79
C GLU A 372 2.38 31.90 -2.07
N GLN A 373 1.83 31.02 -2.92
CA GLN A 373 2.53 29.79 -3.34
C GLN A 373 3.59 30.04 -4.43
N GLY A 374 3.47 31.13 -5.20
CA GLY A 374 4.42 31.47 -6.28
C GLY A 374 5.72 32.13 -5.83
N GLU A 375 5.77 32.73 -4.64
CA GLU A 375 6.94 33.50 -4.15
C GLU A 375 7.75 32.81 -3.04
N THR A 376 7.34 31.64 -2.54
CA THR A 376 8.18 30.79 -1.68
C THR A 376 9.23 30.04 -2.51
N SER A 377 10.17 30.83 -3.03
CA SER A 377 11.56 30.50 -3.37
C SER A 377 11.90 29.00 -3.43
N ALA A 378 11.91 28.46 -4.64
CA ALA A 378 12.66 27.26 -4.95
C ALA A 378 14.14 27.50 -4.57
N THR A 379 14.59 27.01 -3.41
CA THR A 379 15.98 26.51 -3.15
C THR A 379 16.33 26.26 -1.68
N VAL A 380 15.58 26.78 -0.69
CA VAL A 380 15.85 26.38 0.71
C VAL A 380 15.12 25.07 0.95
N ALA A 381 15.86 23.96 0.91
CA ALA A 381 15.33 22.66 1.32
C ALA A 381 14.73 22.82 2.72
N ASN A 382 13.39 22.79 2.80
CA ASN A 382 12.68 22.83 4.06
C ASN A 382 12.92 21.48 4.74
N LYS A 383 14.00 21.42 5.50
CA LYS A 383 14.31 20.28 6.34
C LYS A 383 13.45 20.35 7.59
N ARG A 384 12.94 19.20 8.00
CA ARG A 384 12.20 19.05 9.25
C ARG A 384 12.91 18.04 10.12
N VAL A 385 13.16 18.41 11.38
CA VAL A 385 13.71 17.48 12.37
C VAL A 385 12.56 16.66 12.94
N LEU A 386 12.67 15.33 12.88
CA LEU A 386 11.71 14.42 13.51
C LEU A 386 11.86 14.52 15.03
N THR A 387 10.83 15.01 15.72
CA THR A 387 10.80 15.13 17.19
C THR A 387 10.24 13.87 17.83
N ASN A 388 10.61 13.60 19.09
CA ASN A 388 10.15 12.44 19.84
C ASN A 388 8.61 12.45 20.00
N PRO A 389 7.89 11.44 19.49
CA PRO A 389 6.45 11.35 19.65
C PRO A 389 5.98 11.26 21.11
N LEU A 390 6.77 10.64 22.00
CA LEU A 390 6.43 10.55 23.43
C LEU A 390 6.59 11.87 24.19
N GLU A 391 7.17 12.90 23.59
CA GLU A 391 7.18 14.26 24.16
C GLU A 391 5.97 15.08 23.71
N GLY A 392 5.15 14.55 22.82
CA GLY A 392 3.94 15.19 22.36
C GLY A 392 2.73 14.96 23.26
N GLU A 393 1.71 15.77 23.03
CA GLU A 393 0.41 15.70 23.69
C GLU A 393 -0.43 14.55 23.11
N PHE A 394 -1.03 13.76 24.00
CA PHE A 394 -1.99 12.71 23.67
C PHE A 394 -3.37 13.06 24.24
N SER A 395 -4.43 12.89 23.46
CA SER A 395 -5.81 13.06 23.99
C SER A 395 -6.16 11.97 25.00
N VAL A 396 -5.57 10.78 24.86
CA VAL A 396 -5.74 9.66 25.78
C VAL A 396 -4.37 9.19 26.21
N GLU A 397 -4.03 9.36 27.48
CA GLU A 397 -2.68 9.05 27.97
C GLU A 397 -2.29 7.57 27.80
N ALA A 398 -3.26 6.64 27.87
CA ALA A 398 -3.04 5.22 27.64
C ALA A 398 -2.49 4.91 26.22
N ASP A 399 -2.77 5.78 25.24
CA ASP A 399 -2.30 5.64 23.87
C ASP A 399 -0.77 5.76 23.78
N ARG A 400 -0.11 6.38 24.78
CA ARG A 400 1.35 6.55 24.82
C ARG A 400 2.09 5.21 24.76
N GLN A 401 1.54 4.15 25.37
CA GLN A 401 2.13 2.81 25.31
C GLN A 401 2.08 2.21 23.90
N THR A 402 0.98 2.44 23.17
CA THR A 402 0.85 2.01 21.77
C THR A 402 1.81 2.82 20.90
N ALA A 403 1.89 4.14 21.11
CA ALA A 403 2.82 5.00 20.40
C ALA A 403 4.28 4.57 20.60
N GLN A 404 4.68 4.21 21.82
CA GLN A 404 6.01 3.69 22.11
C GLN A 404 6.34 2.45 21.28
N LYS A 405 5.43 1.47 21.21
CA LYS A 405 5.64 0.25 20.40
C LYS A 405 5.77 0.58 18.92
N LEU A 406 4.95 1.50 18.41
CA LEU A 406 5.02 1.94 17.01
C LEU A 406 6.31 2.70 16.71
N MET A 407 6.83 3.47 17.67
CA MET A 407 8.16 4.10 17.55
C MET A 407 9.27 3.06 17.47
N GLU A 408 9.26 2.04 18.33
CA GLU A 408 10.24 0.94 18.25
C GLU A 408 10.17 0.23 16.90
N THR A 409 8.97 0.09 16.33
CA THR A 409 8.79 -0.44 14.97
C THR A 409 9.38 0.51 13.92
N ALA A 410 9.14 1.82 14.02
CA ALA A 410 9.75 2.80 13.11
C ALA A 410 11.29 2.79 13.18
N GLU A 411 11.86 2.72 14.38
CA GLU A 411 13.30 2.63 14.59
C GLU A 411 13.89 1.35 13.98
N LYS A 412 13.22 0.20 14.16
CA LYS A 412 13.63 -1.09 13.55
C LYS A 412 13.54 -1.08 12.03
N LEU A 413 12.59 -0.34 11.45
CA LEU A 413 12.41 -0.25 10.00
C LEU A 413 13.26 0.84 9.36
N TRP A 414 13.76 1.78 10.15
CA TRP A 414 14.66 2.82 9.67
C TRP A 414 15.91 2.24 9.02
N GLY A 415 16.35 2.83 7.93
CA GLY A 415 17.52 2.37 7.17
C GLY A 415 17.32 1.07 6.39
N HIS A 416 16.34 0.22 6.72
CA HIS A 416 16.02 -0.99 5.95
C HIS A 416 15.41 -0.65 4.58
N ASN A 417 14.56 0.38 4.53
CA ASN A 417 13.79 0.74 3.34
C ASN A 417 14.40 1.90 2.55
N TRP A 418 15.36 2.60 3.14
CA TRP A 418 16.08 3.68 2.47
C TRP A 418 16.92 3.06 1.37
N LEU A 419 16.56 3.32 0.11
CA LEU A 419 17.28 2.81 -1.04
C LEU A 419 18.72 3.32 -0.96
N LYS A 420 19.65 2.45 -0.55
CA LYS A 420 21.11 2.69 -0.53
C LYS A 420 21.66 3.31 -1.83
N LYS A 421 20.92 3.20 -2.94
CA LYS A 421 21.34 3.66 -4.26
C LYS A 421 21.01 5.11 -4.58
N ASN A 422 20.09 5.77 -3.85
CA ASN A 422 19.57 7.08 -4.27
C ASN A 422 19.95 8.25 -3.35
N PHE A 423 20.41 7.98 -2.13
CA PHE A 423 20.92 9.02 -1.25
C PHE A 423 22.43 8.91 -1.16
N ASP A 424 23.10 10.01 -1.47
CA ASP A 424 24.51 10.21 -1.16
C ASP A 424 24.68 10.04 0.35
N GLU A 425 25.24 8.90 0.79
CA GLU A 425 25.42 8.54 2.20
C GLU A 425 26.17 9.64 2.97
N THR A 426 26.93 10.48 2.28
CA THR A 426 27.66 11.62 2.88
C THR A 426 26.74 12.77 3.29
N LYS A 427 25.52 12.87 2.75
CA LYS A 427 24.60 13.98 3.00
C LYS A 427 23.60 13.75 4.14
N LEU A 428 23.43 12.51 4.59
CA LEU A 428 22.53 12.15 5.69
C LEU A 428 23.27 11.26 6.68
N GLN A 429 24.00 11.88 7.61
CA GLN A 429 24.56 11.18 8.77
C GLN A 429 23.47 10.45 9.60
N SER A 430 22.20 10.84 9.47
CA SER A 430 21.02 10.23 10.08
C SER A 430 20.47 8.98 9.35
N SER A 431 21.09 8.53 8.27
CA SER A 431 20.59 7.40 7.47
C SER A 431 20.74 6.03 8.15
N SER A 432 21.66 5.88 9.11
CA SER A 432 21.95 4.59 9.77
C SER A 432 21.03 4.27 10.95
N SER A 433 20.45 5.28 11.59
CA SER A 433 19.55 5.12 12.73
C SER A 433 18.61 6.31 12.87
N LEU A 434 17.34 6.05 13.19
CA LEU A 434 16.39 7.09 13.57
C LEU A 434 16.76 7.64 14.93
N GLN A 435 17.14 8.92 14.98
CA GLN A 435 17.41 9.65 16.22
C GLN A 435 16.50 10.87 16.31
N TYR A 436 15.51 10.80 17.19
CA TYR A 436 14.59 11.92 17.43
C TYR A 436 15.35 13.15 17.93
N GLY A 437 14.98 14.33 17.43
CA GLY A 437 15.66 15.60 17.69
C GLY A 437 16.91 15.84 16.85
N GLN A 438 17.34 14.88 16.03
CA GLN A 438 18.51 15.00 15.15
C GLN A 438 18.23 14.62 13.70
N THR A 439 17.33 13.67 13.47
CA THR A 439 17.03 13.15 12.14
C THR A 439 16.27 14.18 11.31
N GLU A 440 16.89 14.65 10.24
CA GLU A 440 16.28 15.56 9.27
C GLU A 440 15.60 14.78 8.14
N VAL A 441 14.40 15.21 7.77
CA VAL A 441 13.67 14.75 6.58
C VAL A 441 13.31 15.93 5.69
N PHE A 442 13.16 15.68 4.40
CA PHE A 442 12.82 16.71 3.43
C PHE A 442 11.31 16.90 3.34
N LEU A 443 10.86 18.15 3.43
CA LEU A 443 9.51 18.55 3.04
C LEU A 443 9.49 18.83 1.54
N VAL A 444 8.39 18.46 0.89
CA VAL A 444 8.17 18.68 -0.55
C VAL A 444 7.07 19.70 -0.77
#